data_AF-T0ZE67-F1
#
_entry.id   AF-T0ZE67-F1
#
_cell.length_a   1.000
_cell.length_b   1.000
_cell.length_c   1.000
_cell.angle_alpha   90.00
_cell.angle_beta   90.00
_cell.angle_gamma   90.00
#
_symmetry.space_group_name_H-M   'P 1'
#
loop_
_entity.id
_entity.type
_entity.pdbx_description
1 polymer ?
#
loop_
_entity_poly.entity_id
_entity_poly.type
_entity_poly.pdbx_seq_one_letter_code
_entity_poly.pdbx_strand_id
1 'polypeptide(L)'
;MRRGFRKRVIEDVPPVTPRIVQYRIERMYCTKCRKFHEPDVDIALPGATLSIRAMLIVAFFKTGMRMSIEDVSMTMREIFGLSISEGEVPNILSQLSESLGPEYDKLLEQIRDRPLQAHGHYF
;
A
#
# COMPACT_ATOMS: atom_id res chain seq x y z
N MET A 1 -3.71 -52.11 25.13
CA MET A 1 -3.17 -50.89 24.48
C MET A 1 -4.03 -49.71 24.90
N ARG A 2 -3.51 -48.72 25.66
CA ARG A 2 -4.29 -47.54 26.06
C ARG A 2 -4.20 -46.49 24.96
N ARG A 3 -5.33 -46.09 24.38
CA ARG A 3 -5.40 -45.01 23.39
C ARG A 3 -5.28 -43.67 24.11
N GLY A 4 -4.34 -42.83 23.67
CA GLY A 4 -4.18 -41.46 24.14
C GLY A 4 -4.08 -40.52 22.94
N PHE A 5 -4.54 -39.28 23.10
CA PHE A 5 -4.46 -38.27 22.06
C PHE A 5 -3.46 -37.18 22.46
N ARG A 6 -2.59 -36.79 21.53
CA ARG A 6 -1.72 -35.62 21.67
C ARG A 6 -2.22 -34.53 20.73
N LYS A 7 -2.56 -33.37 21.26
CA LYS A 7 -2.85 -32.18 20.45
C LYS A 7 -1.53 -31.58 19.95
N ARG A 8 -1.45 -31.28 18.66
CA ARG A 8 -0.38 -30.49 18.04
C ARG A 8 -1.04 -29.42 17.19
N VAL A 9 -0.65 -28.17 17.39
CA VAL A 9 -0.99 -27.05 16.50
C VAL A 9 0.24 -26.78 15.65
N ILE A 10 0.03 -26.56 14.36
CA ILE A 10 1.07 -26.17 13.40
C ILE A 10 0.59 -24.87 12.78
N GLU A 11 1.44 -23.85 12.83
CA GLU A 11 1.26 -22.58 12.13
C GLU A 11 2.06 -22.65 10.83
N ASP A 12 1.47 -22.20 9.73
CA ASP A 12 2.04 -22.30 8.39
C ASP A 12 1.81 -20.99 7.61
N VAL A 13 2.72 -20.69 6.69
CA VAL A 13 2.59 -19.56 5.78
C VAL A 13 2.05 -20.09 4.45
N PRO A 14 0.81 -19.75 4.06
CA PRO A 14 0.24 -20.28 2.84
C PRO A 14 0.96 -19.74 1.60
N PRO A 15 0.91 -20.46 0.47
CA PRO A 15 1.42 -19.95 -0.79
C PRO A 15 0.66 -18.67 -1.18
N VAL A 16 1.40 -17.61 -1.49
CA VAL A 16 0.84 -16.32 -1.90
C VAL A 16 0.81 -16.27 -3.42
N THR A 17 -0.35 -15.95 -3.99
CA THR A 17 -0.52 -15.76 -5.44
C THR A 17 -1.00 -14.35 -5.75
N PRO A 18 -0.40 -13.66 -6.73
CA PRO A 18 -0.80 -12.30 -7.08
C PRO A 18 -2.18 -12.31 -7.74
N ARG A 19 -3.05 -11.41 -7.29
CA ARG A 19 -4.33 -11.15 -7.95
C ARG A 19 -4.15 -10.08 -9.01
N ILE A 20 -4.29 -10.47 -10.27
CA ILE A 20 -4.21 -9.57 -11.43
C ILE A 20 -5.64 -9.23 -11.87
N VAL A 21 -5.95 -7.93 -11.94
CA VAL A 21 -7.26 -7.44 -12.40
C VAL A 21 -7.03 -6.46 -13.54
N GLN A 22 -7.65 -6.74 -14.68
CA GLN A 22 -7.62 -5.84 -15.84
C GLN A 22 -8.95 -5.10 -15.95
N TYR A 23 -8.90 -3.78 -15.89
CA TYR A 23 -10.07 -2.92 -16.09
C TYR A 23 -10.20 -2.55 -17.56
N ARG A 24 -11.44 -2.59 -18.08
CA ARG A 24 -11.81 -1.95 -19.35
C ARG A 24 -12.59 -0.70 -19.01
N ILE A 25 -11.92 0.44 -19.10
CA ILE A 25 -12.48 1.74 -18.71
C ILE A 25 -13.02 2.40 -19.97
N GLU A 26 -14.34 2.63 -19.99
CA GLU A 26 -14.98 3.42 -21.05
C GLU A 26 -14.78 4.91 -20.75
N ARG A 27 -14.28 5.65 -21.74
CA ARG A 27 -14.10 7.09 -21.67
C ARG A 27 -15.07 7.78 -22.62
N MET A 28 -15.71 8.85 -22.16
CA MET A 28 -16.67 9.62 -22.95
C MET A 28 -16.17 11.06 -23.11
N TYR A 29 -16.26 11.60 -24.32
CA TYR A 29 -15.96 13.01 -24.57
C TYR A 29 -17.22 13.85 -24.46
N CYS A 30 -17.20 14.86 -23.59
CA CYS A 30 -18.30 15.81 -23.48
C CYS A 30 -18.04 17.00 -24.40
N THR A 31 -18.89 17.18 -25.41
CA THR A 31 -18.79 18.27 -26.40
C THR A 31 -19.02 19.67 -25.80
N LYS A 32 -19.70 19.76 -24.66
CA LYS A 32 -19.99 21.03 -23.98
C LYS A 32 -18.81 21.52 -23.14
N CYS A 33 -18.23 20.66 -22.30
CA CYS A 33 -17.09 21.03 -21.45
C CYS A 33 -15.73 20.80 -22.13
N ARG A 34 -15.71 20.13 -23.28
CA ARG A 34 -14.53 19.76 -24.08
C ARG A 34 -13.51 18.91 -23.31
N LYS A 35 -13.98 18.08 -22.37
CA LYS A 35 -13.14 17.19 -21.55
C LYS A 35 -13.58 15.74 -21.72
N PHE A 36 -12.63 14.83 -21.49
CA PHE A 36 -12.93 13.41 -21.31
C PHE A 36 -13.39 13.18 -19.87
N HIS A 37 -14.40 12.32 -19.75
CA HIS A 37 -14.90 11.81 -18.48
C HIS A 37 -14.70 10.30 -18.49
N GLU A 38 -14.14 9.79 -17.41
CA GLU A 38 -13.93 8.38 -17.14
C GLU A 38 -14.39 8.07 -15.71
N PRO A 39 -14.87 6.85 -15.44
CA PRO A 39 -15.18 6.44 -14.08
C PRO A 39 -13.90 6.32 -13.24
N ASP A 40 -14.01 6.62 -11.95
CA ASP A 40 -12.92 6.50 -11.00
C ASP A 40 -12.56 5.03 -10.74
N VAL A 41 -11.27 4.76 -10.46
CA VAL A 41 -10.75 3.43 -10.12
C VAL A 41 -10.13 3.48 -8.72
N ASP A 42 -10.90 3.04 -7.72
CA ASP A 42 -10.54 3.23 -6.31
C ASP A 42 -9.41 2.31 -5.80
N ILE A 43 -9.00 1.30 -6.57
CA ILE A 43 -8.04 0.29 -6.11
C ILE A 43 -6.57 0.70 -6.29
N ALA A 44 -6.32 1.72 -7.10
CA ALA A 44 -4.99 2.18 -7.51
C ALA A 44 -4.97 3.70 -7.56
N LEU A 45 -3.80 4.30 -7.35
CA LEU A 45 -3.65 5.74 -7.57
C LEU A 45 -3.75 6.07 -9.07
N PRO A 46 -4.13 7.30 -9.44
CA PRO A 46 -4.16 7.73 -10.84
C PRO A 46 -2.81 7.47 -11.54
N GLY A 47 -2.84 6.74 -12.65
CA GLY A 47 -1.63 6.39 -13.41
C GLY A 47 -0.75 5.29 -12.79
N ALA A 48 -1.10 4.75 -11.63
CA ALA A 48 -0.38 3.63 -11.03
C ALA A 48 -0.82 2.29 -11.63
N THR A 49 0.14 1.38 -11.80
CA THR A 49 -0.09 0.01 -12.27
C THR A 49 -0.31 -0.99 -11.13
N LEU A 50 0.14 -0.61 -9.92
CA LEU A 50 0.01 -1.41 -8.71
C LEU A 50 -1.16 -0.90 -7.86
N SER A 51 -1.84 -1.83 -7.19
CA SER A 51 -2.87 -1.47 -6.22
C SER A 51 -2.28 -0.68 -5.05
N ILE A 52 -3.09 0.17 -4.42
CA ILE A 52 -2.72 0.93 -3.22
C ILE A 52 -2.16 0.00 -2.14
N ARG A 53 -2.73 -1.20 -1.98
CA ARG A 53 -2.23 -2.20 -1.02
C ARG A 53 -0.79 -2.64 -1.32
N ALA A 54 -0.49 -2.96 -2.58
CA ALA A 54 0.85 -3.38 -2.97
C ALA A 54 1.86 -2.23 -2.78
N MET A 55 1.46 -1.00 -3.12
CA MET A 55 2.26 0.20 -2.91
C MET A 55 2.57 0.42 -1.43
N LEU A 56 1.59 0.25 -0.54
CA LEU A 56 1.78 0.39 0.91
C LEU A 56 2.70 -0.70 1.48
N ILE A 57 2.66 -1.93 0.96
CA ILE A 57 3.60 -3.00 1.36
C ILE A 57 5.03 -2.61 0.96
N VAL A 58 5.23 -2.13 -0.27
CA VAL A 58 6.54 -1.62 -0.74
C VAL A 58 7.03 -0.48 0.15
N ALA A 59 6.16 0.48 0.45
CA ALA A 59 6.50 1.59 1.34
C ALA A 59 6.88 1.09 2.73
N PHE A 60 6.11 0.18 3.31
CA PHE A 60 6.41 -0.41 4.61
C PHE A 60 7.76 -1.15 4.62
N PHE A 61 8.07 -1.90 3.58
CA PHE A 61 9.35 -2.60 3.45
C PHE A 61 10.51 -1.60 3.37
N LYS A 62 10.33 -0.53 2.57
CA LYS A 62 11.38 0.45 2.34
C LYS A 62 11.61 1.41 3.51
N THR A 63 10.54 1.93 4.13
CA THR A 63 10.63 2.95 5.19
C THR A 63 10.51 2.35 6.58
N GLY A 64 9.60 1.40 6.78
CA GLY A 64 9.37 0.74 8.06
C GLY A 64 10.46 -0.29 8.40
N MET A 65 10.72 -1.22 7.49
CA MET A 65 11.76 -2.25 7.68
C MET A 65 13.15 -1.85 7.17
N ARG A 66 13.27 -0.67 6.53
CA ARG A 66 14.54 -0.10 6.05
C ARG A 66 15.30 -1.01 5.08
N MET A 67 14.59 -1.79 4.28
CA MET A 67 15.19 -2.66 3.28
C MET A 67 15.88 -1.86 2.15
N SER A 68 16.86 -2.48 1.50
CA SER A 68 17.43 -1.92 0.26
C SER A 68 16.39 -1.99 -0.87
N ILE A 69 16.57 -1.19 -1.93
CA ILE A 69 15.64 -1.20 -3.08
C ILE A 69 15.64 -2.57 -3.77
N GLU A 70 16.81 -3.19 -3.86
CA GLU A 70 17.00 -4.54 -4.40
C GLU A 70 16.24 -5.57 -3.55
N ASP A 71 16.40 -5.54 -2.22
CA ASP A 71 15.71 -6.47 -1.32
C ASP A 71 14.20 -6.34 -1.39
N VAL A 72 13.68 -5.11 -1.50
CA VAL A 72 12.25 -4.87 -1.69
C VAL A 72 11.76 -5.51 -2.98
N SER A 73 12.47 -5.27 -4.08
CA SER A 73 12.12 -5.80 -5.41
C SER A 73 12.19 -7.33 -5.44
N MET A 74 13.24 -7.91 -4.85
CA MET A 74 13.40 -9.34 -4.67
C MET A 74 12.27 -9.91 -3.82
N THR A 75 11.96 -9.32 -2.68
CA THR A 75 10.90 -9.82 -1.78
C THR A 75 9.52 -9.81 -2.44
N MET A 76 9.20 -8.74 -3.18
CA MET A 76 7.96 -8.65 -3.93
C MET A 76 7.84 -9.75 -4.99
N ARG A 77 8.96 -10.11 -5.65
CA ARG A 77 9.00 -11.21 -6.61
C ARG A 77 8.92 -12.59 -5.94
N GLU A 78 9.79 -12.88 -4.98
CA GLU A 78 9.96 -14.22 -4.41
C GLU A 78 8.81 -14.61 -3.47
N ILE A 79 8.28 -13.66 -2.69
CA ILE A 79 7.21 -13.94 -1.71
C ILE A 79 5.84 -13.70 -2.30
N PHE A 80 5.65 -12.59 -3.03
CA PHE A 80 4.32 -12.16 -3.49
C PHE A 80 4.06 -12.47 -4.97
N GLY A 81 5.06 -12.94 -5.72
CA GLY A 81 4.94 -13.19 -7.16
C GLY A 81 4.77 -11.91 -7.99
N LEU A 82 5.10 -10.74 -7.44
CA LEU A 82 4.97 -9.44 -8.09
C LEU A 82 6.32 -8.93 -8.56
N SER A 83 6.55 -8.97 -9.87
CA SER A 83 7.76 -8.42 -10.49
C SER A 83 7.70 -6.90 -10.55
N ILE A 84 8.44 -6.25 -9.66
CA ILE A 84 8.64 -4.80 -9.68
C ILE A 84 10.09 -4.48 -10.06
N SER A 85 10.30 -3.38 -10.78
CA SER A 85 11.64 -2.89 -11.06
C SER A 85 12.17 -2.09 -9.86
N GLU A 86 13.49 -2.00 -9.73
CA GLU A 86 14.12 -1.18 -8.69
C GLU A 86 13.72 0.30 -8.81
N GLY A 87 13.55 0.80 -10.04
CA GLY A 87 13.08 2.17 -10.29
C GLY A 87 11.61 2.39 -9.91
N GLU A 88 10.81 1.32 -9.84
CA GLU A 88 9.41 1.39 -9.42
C GLU A 88 9.29 1.68 -7.91
N VAL A 89 10.24 1.21 -7.10
CA VAL A 89 10.23 1.45 -5.65
C VAL A 89 10.22 2.94 -5.28
N PRO A 90 11.17 3.78 -5.73
CA PRO A 90 11.13 5.21 -5.46
C PRO A 90 9.95 5.91 -6.16
N ASN A 91 9.49 5.42 -7.32
CA ASN A 91 8.31 5.95 -7.99
C ASN A 91 7.04 5.79 -7.13
N ILE A 92 6.82 4.59 -6.59
CA ILE A 92 5.72 4.30 -5.65
C ILE A 92 5.78 5.22 -4.45
N LEU A 93 6.97 5.43 -3.87
CA LEU A 93 7.13 6.32 -2.71
C LEU A 93 6.77 7.76 -3.05
N SER A 94 7.16 8.26 -4.23
CA SER A 94 6.77 9.61 -4.69
C SER A 94 5.25 9.72 -4.83
N GLN A 95 4.62 8.76 -5.53
CA GLN A 95 3.17 8.73 -5.74
C GLN A 95 2.41 8.70 -4.41
N LEU A 96 2.85 7.89 -3.45
CA LEU A 96 2.25 7.85 -2.12
C LEU A 96 2.47 9.15 -1.35
N SER A 97 3.66 9.75 -1.42
CA SER A 97 3.96 11.02 -0.75
C SER A 97 3.10 12.16 -1.30
N GLU A 98 2.91 12.23 -2.61
CA GLU A 98 2.07 13.25 -3.26
C GLU A 98 0.59 13.03 -2.91
N SER A 99 0.12 11.79 -2.90
CA SER A 99 -1.28 11.47 -2.60
C SER A 99 -1.62 11.63 -1.11
N LEU A 100 -0.69 11.31 -0.19
CA LEU A 100 -0.93 11.34 1.26
C LEU A 100 -0.47 12.65 1.92
N GLY A 101 0.42 13.40 1.27
CA GLY A 101 0.99 14.65 1.78
C GLY A 101 -0.05 15.65 2.28
N PRO A 102 -1.09 15.98 1.50
CA PRO A 102 -2.12 16.93 1.95
C PRO A 102 -2.85 16.51 3.22
N GLU A 103 -3.06 15.20 3.43
CA GLU A 103 -3.73 14.70 4.63
C GLU A 103 -2.78 14.69 5.83
N TYR A 104 -1.51 14.37 5.60
CA TYR A 104 -0.45 14.49 6.61
C TYR A 104 -0.29 15.94 7.10
N ASP A 105 -0.30 16.91 6.19
CA ASP A 105 -0.18 18.33 6.53
C ASP A 105 -1.36 18.81 7.39
N LYS A 106 -2.59 18.41 7.06
CA LYS A 106 -3.77 18.69 7.90
C LYS A 106 -3.64 18.08 9.29
N LEU A 107 -3.15 16.85 9.39
CA LEU A 107 -2.95 16.19 10.69
C LEU A 107 -1.88 16.92 11.50
N LEU A 108 -0.80 17.39 10.88
CA LEU A 108 0.22 18.19 11.54
C LEU A 108 -0.34 19.54 12.03
N GLU A 109 -1.15 20.21 11.24
CA GLU A 109 -1.85 21.45 11.64
C GLU A 109 -2.74 21.19 12.87
N GLN A 110 -3.54 20.13 12.85
CA GLN A 110 -4.39 19.75 13.98
C GLN A 110 -3.58 19.45 15.25
N ILE A 111 -2.41 18.80 15.13
CA ILE A 111 -1.52 18.54 16.28
C ILE A 111 -0.94 19.84 16.83
N ARG A 112 -0.56 20.78 15.95
CA ARG A 112 0.02 22.07 16.33
C ARG A 112 -1.01 23.01 16.97
N ASP A 113 -2.23 23.02 16.47
CA ASP A 113 -3.34 23.84 16.98
C ASP A 113 -3.94 23.29 18.27
N ARG A 114 -3.67 22.02 18.59
CA ARG A 114 -4.06 21.45 19.87
C ARG A 114 -3.12 22.01 20.95
N PRO A 115 -3.63 22.74 21.96
CA PRO A 115 -2.81 23.08 23.11
C PRO A 115 -2.30 21.77 23.70
N LEU A 116 -1.01 21.71 24.03
CA LEU A 116 -0.39 20.60 24.75
C LEU A 116 -1.23 20.34 26.00
N GLN A 117 -2.18 19.40 25.91
CA GLN A 117 -2.77 18.80 27.08
C GLN A 117 -1.65 17.95 27.64
N ALA A 118 -0.87 18.55 28.54
CA ALA A 118 -0.06 17.80 29.47
C ALA A 118 -1.02 16.91 30.25
N HIS A 119 -1.33 15.73 29.70
CA HIS A 119 -1.80 14.62 30.49
C HIS A 119 -0.61 14.16 31.34
N GLY A 120 -0.31 14.96 32.37
CA GLY A 120 0.16 14.39 33.61
C GLY A 120 -0.88 13.36 34.07
N HIS A 121 -0.40 12.26 34.63
CA HIS A 121 -1.13 11.01 34.90
C HIS A 121 -1.21 10.15 33.63
N TYR A 122 -0.41 9.09 33.46
CA TYR A 122 -0.36 7.90 34.31
C TYR A 122 0.96 7.12 34.13
N PHE A 123 1.59 6.79 35.28
CA PHE A 123 2.68 5.84 35.57
C PHE A 123 4.06 6.03 34.93
#